data_AF-A0A7W9II15-F1
#
_entry.id   AF-A0A7W9II15-F1
#
_cell.length_a   1.000
_cell.length_b   1.000
_cell.length_c   1.000
_cell.angle_alpha   90.00
_cell.angle_beta   90.00
_cell.angle_gamma   90.00
#
_symmetry.space_group_name_H-M   'P 1'
#
loop_
_entity.id
_entity.type
_entity.pdbx_description
1 polymer ?
#
loop_
_entity_poly.entity_id
_entity_poly.type
_entity_poly.pdbx_seq_one_letter_code
_entity_poly.pdbx_strand_id
1 'polypeptide(L)'
;MTLRTTAHDVLDLFNVTPQTRQALADWRATPAKMYTVVPFVEAHETSFVYQLGPGDVEHVCRTTDHALGEVKRANAERVRAIVDWHPDFAFMHVLHYTVEATRELPTWQRFNEFAHDDPQANSMLWRPAQEEVQRVTSSFGISRTIVRDAMRWRVGNAYYSFLREVYVVTHLRAAGLDVRVHPLADALFRVDFWCGRTACSLLVQNSKFHKDDQGRKRQTSELLSGATPPFQFHKIQLEKASKFGVVHLPSAEQVKIAAQQLRATAL
;
A
#
# COMPACT_ATOMS: atom_id res chain seq x y z
N MET A 1 8.55 -23.94 -9.94
CA MET A 1 7.58 -22.93 -10.44
C MET A 1 7.70 -21.70 -9.56
N THR A 2 7.87 -20.52 -10.14
CA THR A 2 7.91 -19.25 -9.38
C THR A 2 6.50 -18.96 -8.88
N LEU A 3 6.37 -18.61 -7.60
CA LEU A 3 5.09 -18.22 -7.02
C LEU A 3 4.60 -16.92 -7.68
N ARG A 4 3.33 -16.87 -8.06
CA ARG A 4 2.69 -15.66 -8.62
C ARG A 4 1.29 -15.48 -8.06
N THR A 5 0.81 -14.24 -8.10
CA THR A 5 -0.57 -13.87 -7.81
C THR A 5 -1.04 -12.84 -8.82
N THR A 6 -2.19 -13.10 -9.41
CA THR A 6 -2.83 -12.29 -10.44
C THR A 6 -4.14 -11.72 -9.91
N ALA A 7 -4.75 -10.81 -10.67
CA ALA A 7 -6.10 -10.35 -10.37
C ALA A 7 -7.14 -11.48 -10.35
N HIS A 8 -6.99 -12.52 -11.17
CA HIS A 8 -7.90 -13.67 -11.17
C HIS A 8 -7.86 -14.40 -9.83
N ASP A 9 -6.66 -14.66 -9.29
CA ASP A 9 -6.51 -15.30 -7.98
C ASP A 9 -7.20 -14.49 -6.86
N VAL A 10 -7.12 -13.16 -6.93
CA VAL A 10 -7.79 -12.24 -5.99
C VAL A 10 -9.30 -12.32 -6.14
N LEU A 11 -9.81 -12.27 -7.37
CA LEU A 11 -11.25 -12.27 -7.64
C LEU A 11 -11.86 -13.62 -7.28
N ASP A 12 -11.21 -14.73 -7.60
CA ASP A 12 -11.67 -16.08 -7.24
C ASP A 12 -11.82 -16.23 -5.72
N LEU A 13 -10.89 -15.64 -4.96
CA LEU A 13 -10.93 -15.70 -3.50
C LEU A 13 -11.96 -14.73 -2.90
N PHE A 14 -11.92 -13.45 -3.28
CA PHE A 14 -12.63 -12.39 -2.56
C PHE A 14 -13.95 -11.95 -3.21
N ASN A 15 -14.18 -12.20 -4.50
CA ASN A 15 -15.39 -11.77 -5.22
C ASN A 15 -16.59 -12.73 -5.01
N VAL A 16 -16.77 -13.22 -3.78
CA VAL A 16 -17.64 -14.35 -3.45
C VAL A 16 -18.99 -13.93 -2.85
N THR A 17 -19.12 -12.70 -2.38
CA THR A 17 -20.36 -12.16 -1.80
C THR A 17 -21.09 -11.22 -2.77
N PRO A 18 -22.41 -11.01 -2.64
CA PRO A 18 -23.11 -9.98 -3.43
C PRO A 18 -22.48 -8.59 -3.28
N GLN A 19 -22.02 -8.24 -2.08
CA GLN A 19 -21.40 -6.96 -1.75
C GLN A 19 -20.07 -6.77 -2.48
N THR A 20 -19.22 -7.80 -2.52
CA THR A 20 -17.93 -7.75 -3.24
C THR A 20 -18.13 -7.70 -4.75
N ARG A 21 -19.11 -8.44 -5.28
CA ARG A 21 -19.50 -8.36 -6.70
C ARG A 21 -19.98 -6.96 -7.10
N GLN A 22 -20.82 -6.35 -6.26
CA GLN A 22 -21.27 -4.97 -6.49
C GLN A 22 -20.09 -3.99 -6.42
N ALA A 23 -19.22 -4.11 -5.42
CA ALA A 23 -18.04 -3.25 -5.30
C ALA A 23 -17.13 -3.35 -6.53
N LEU A 24 -16.91 -4.57 -7.06
CA LEU A 24 -16.15 -4.78 -8.29
C LEU A 24 -16.83 -4.11 -9.49
N ALA A 25 -18.14 -4.31 -9.66
CA ALA A 25 -18.90 -3.70 -10.74
C ALA A 25 -18.83 -2.17 -10.69
N ASP A 26 -19.02 -1.57 -9.51
CA ASP A 26 -18.94 -0.12 -9.29
C ASP A 26 -17.54 0.41 -9.58
N TRP A 27 -16.50 -0.31 -9.15
CA TRP A 27 -15.10 0.07 -9.40
C TRP A 27 -14.77 0.04 -10.90
N ARG A 28 -15.18 -1.02 -11.60
CA ARG A 28 -15.03 -1.15 -13.07
C ARG A 28 -15.82 -0.11 -13.85
N ALA A 29 -16.98 0.30 -13.34
CA ALA A 29 -17.84 1.30 -13.97
C ALA A 29 -17.44 2.75 -13.64
N THR A 30 -16.47 2.99 -12.76
CA THR A 30 -16.06 4.34 -12.36
C THR A 30 -15.42 5.06 -13.55
N PRO A 31 -16.02 6.14 -14.11
CA PRO A 31 -15.56 6.74 -15.37
C PRO A 31 -14.10 7.20 -15.35
N ALA A 32 -13.63 7.73 -14.21
CA ALA A 32 -12.24 8.17 -14.04
C ALA A 32 -11.22 7.02 -14.03
N LYS A 33 -11.65 5.78 -13.78
CA LYS A 33 -10.77 4.62 -13.54
C LYS A 33 -10.90 3.52 -14.59
N MET A 34 -12.06 3.43 -15.26
CA MET A 34 -12.44 2.31 -16.11
C MET A 34 -11.45 2.03 -17.26
N TYR A 35 -10.84 3.07 -17.83
CA TYR A 35 -9.91 2.94 -18.96
C TYR A 35 -8.43 3.04 -18.57
N THR A 36 -8.12 3.30 -17.30
CA THR A 36 -6.75 3.56 -16.83
C THR A 36 -6.38 2.64 -15.68
N VAL A 37 -6.93 2.89 -14.49
CA VAL A 37 -6.58 2.20 -13.25
C VAL A 37 -7.05 0.75 -13.27
N VAL A 38 -8.28 0.51 -13.73
CA VAL A 38 -8.89 -0.83 -13.75
C VAL A 38 -8.07 -1.80 -14.61
N PRO A 39 -7.84 -1.55 -15.92
CA PRO A 39 -7.08 -2.48 -16.75
C PRO A 39 -5.64 -2.65 -16.24
N PHE A 40 -5.02 -1.60 -15.70
CA PHE A 40 -3.68 -1.70 -15.14
C PHE A 40 -3.60 -2.63 -13.93
N VAL A 41 -4.50 -2.45 -12.95
CA VAL A 41 -4.52 -3.25 -11.73
C VAL A 41 -4.92 -4.70 -12.03
N GLU A 42 -5.81 -4.92 -13.01
CA GLU A 42 -6.22 -6.28 -13.42
C GLU A 42 -5.14 -7.01 -14.22
N ALA A 43 -4.28 -6.27 -14.94
CA ALA A 43 -3.13 -6.83 -15.65
C ALA A 43 -1.89 -7.02 -14.76
N HIS A 44 -1.91 -6.52 -13.52
CA HIS A 44 -0.79 -6.65 -12.60
C HIS A 44 -0.57 -8.12 -12.20
N GLU A 45 0.70 -8.50 -12.07
CA GLU A 45 1.12 -9.78 -11.51
C GLU A 45 2.12 -9.54 -10.39
N THR A 46 1.78 -9.97 -9.18
CA THR A 46 2.73 -10.01 -8.06
C THR A 46 3.58 -11.27 -8.19
N SER A 47 4.90 -11.12 -8.35
CA SER A 47 5.81 -12.25 -8.50
C SER A 47 7.17 -12.01 -7.85
N PHE A 48 7.72 -10.81 -8.00
CA PHE A 48 9.04 -10.46 -7.51
C PHE A 48 9.01 -10.18 -6.02
N VAL A 49 7.92 -9.60 -5.50
CA VAL A 49 7.72 -9.43 -4.05
C VAL A 49 7.89 -10.77 -3.30
N TYR A 50 7.51 -11.89 -3.90
CA TYR A 50 7.62 -13.21 -3.28
C TYR A 50 9.03 -13.82 -3.33
N GLN A 51 9.92 -13.24 -4.13
CA GLN A 51 11.33 -13.65 -4.23
C GLN A 51 12.21 -12.89 -3.24
N LEU A 52 11.71 -11.77 -2.70
CA LEU A 52 12.40 -11.01 -1.67
C LEU A 52 12.46 -11.80 -0.35
N GLY A 53 13.60 -11.73 0.30
CA GLY A 53 13.79 -12.13 1.69
C GLY A 53 13.78 -10.94 2.65
N PRO A 54 13.67 -11.19 3.97
CA PRO A 54 13.80 -10.17 5.00
C PRO A 54 15.04 -9.27 4.84
N GLY A 55 16.19 -9.88 4.51
CA GLY A 55 17.46 -9.18 4.36
C GLY A 55 17.48 -8.13 3.23
N ASP A 56 16.69 -8.34 2.16
CA ASP A 56 16.57 -7.38 1.06
C ASP A 56 15.86 -6.10 1.53
N VAL A 57 14.78 -6.26 2.29
CA VAL A 57 14.02 -5.14 2.86
C VAL A 57 14.86 -4.36 3.86
N GLU A 58 15.56 -5.07 4.74
CA GLU A 58 16.47 -4.45 5.70
C GLU A 58 17.62 -3.72 5.00
N HIS A 59 18.16 -4.28 3.91
CA HIS A 59 19.19 -3.63 3.12
C HIS A 59 18.68 -2.30 2.55
N VAL A 60 17.52 -2.30 1.90
CA VAL A 60 16.87 -1.08 1.38
C VAL A 60 16.62 -0.07 2.50
N CYS A 61 16.16 -0.52 3.67
CA CYS A 61 15.93 0.39 4.81
C CYS A 61 17.21 1.06 5.33
N ARG A 62 18.38 0.44 5.13
CA ARG A 62 19.70 1.01 5.48
C ARG A 62 20.26 1.93 4.41
N THR A 63 19.94 1.70 3.13
CA THR A 63 20.54 2.41 1.98
C THR A 63 19.61 3.43 1.33
N THR A 64 18.33 3.46 1.73
CA THR A 64 17.36 4.45 1.25
C THR A 64 17.63 5.82 1.85
N ASP A 65 17.59 6.85 1.00
CA ASP A 65 17.52 8.22 1.46
C ASP A 65 16.26 8.44 2.31
N HIS A 66 16.30 9.47 3.18
CA HIS A 66 15.12 9.86 3.93
C HIS A 66 14.04 10.40 2.97
N ALA A 67 12.98 9.61 2.79
CA ALA A 67 11.89 9.92 1.88
C ALA A 67 11.19 11.25 2.19
N LEU A 68 11.14 11.66 3.46
CA LEU A 68 10.56 12.94 3.86
C LEU A 68 11.57 14.10 3.81
N GLY A 69 12.88 13.83 3.65
CA GLY A 69 13.92 14.85 3.74
C GLY A 69 13.79 15.65 5.04
N GLU A 70 13.84 16.98 4.96
CA GLU A 70 13.68 17.86 6.13
C GLU A 70 12.21 18.23 6.43
N VAL A 71 11.24 17.56 5.81
CA VAL A 71 9.84 17.97 5.87
C VAL A 71 9.20 17.60 7.21
N LYS A 72 8.92 18.62 8.02
CA LYS A 72 8.16 18.47 9.27
C LYS A 72 6.68 18.22 9.00
N ARG A 73 6.13 17.17 9.65
CA ARG A 73 4.71 16.81 9.59
C ARG A 73 3.76 18.01 9.80
N ALA A 74 4.03 18.83 10.81
CA ALA A 74 3.19 19.98 11.14
C ALA A 74 3.11 21.03 10.02
N ASN A 75 4.11 21.09 9.14
CA ASN A 75 4.11 22.00 7.99
C ASN A 75 3.39 21.35 6.80
N ALA A 76 3.68 20.08 6.51
CA ALA A 76 3.04 19.34 5.43
C ALA A 76 1.51 19.27 5.62
N GLU A 77 1.05 18.96 6.83
CA GLU A 77 -0.38 18.83 7.13
C GLU A 77 -1.17 20.15 7.06
N ARG A 78 -0.50 21.32 6.96
CA ARG A 78 -1.17 22.61 6.76
C ARG A 78 -1.68 22.78 5.33
N VAL A 79 -1.06 22.12 4.34
CA VAL A 79 -1.49 22.18 2.95
C VAL A 79 -2.60 21.15 2.72
N ARG A 80 -3.80 21.45 3.22
CA ARG A 80 -4.94 20.51 3.22
C ARG A 80 -5.28 19.95 1.85
N ALA A 81 -5.21 20.77 0.79
CA ALA A 81 -5.43 20.31 -0.57
C ALA A 81 -4.51 19.14 -0.98
N ILE A 82 -3.24 19.15 -0.53
CA ILE A 82 -2.29 18.07 -0.80
C ILE A 82 -2.53 16.86 0.10
N VAL A 83 -2.89 17.07 1.36
CA VAL A 83 -3.26 15.99 2.28
C VAL A 83 -4.49 15.22 1.76
N ASP A 84 -5.47 15.96 1.27
CA ASP A 84 -6.78 15.46 0.84
C ASP A 84 -6.85 15.20 -0.68
N TRP A 85 -5.75 15.36 -1.42
CA TRP A 85 -5.70 14.99 -2.84
C TRP A 85 -5.99 13.49 -2.99
N HIS A 86 -6.56 13.01 -4.08
CA HIS A 86 -6.80 11.57 -4.26
C HIS A 86 -6.50 11.25 -5.72
N PRO A 87 -5.25 10.86 -6.06
CA PRO A 87 -4.92 10.47 -7.44
C PRO A 87 -5.74 9.25 -7.86
N ASP A 88 -5.96 9.10 -9.17
CA ASP A 88 -6.67 7.94 -9.72
C ASP A 88 -5.95 6.64 -9.35
N PHE A 89 -4.63 6.62 -9.53
CA PHE A 89 -3.76 5.55 -9.05
C PHE A 89 -3.39 5.76 -7.59
N ALA A 90 -3.66 4.77 -6.74
CA ALA A 90 -3.11 4.75 -5.39
C ALA A 90 -1.58 4.64 -5.45
N PHE A 91 -0.89 5.25 -4.48
CA PHE A 91 0.58 5.19 -4.40
C PHE A 91 1.10 3.74 -4.36
N MET A 92 0.35 2.85 -3.71
CA MET A 92 0.67 1.42 -3.63
C MET A 92 0.70 0.76 -5.01
N HIS A 93 -0.17 1.16 -5.96
CA HIS A 93 -0.15 0.61 -7.32
C HIS A 93 1.19 0.90 -8.01
N VAL A 94 1.71 2.12 -7.83
CA VAL A 94 2.96 2.58 -8.45
C VAL A 94 4.16 1.89 -7.82
N LEU A 95 4.13 1.69 -6.50
CA LEU A 95 5.20 1.01 -5.75
C LEU A 95 5.27 -0.48 -6.10
N HIS A 96 4.14 -1.18 -6.14
CA HIS A 96 4.07 -2.57 -6.61
C HIS A 96 4.54 -2.69 -8.06
N TYR A 97 4.09 -1.79 -8.94
CA TYR A 97 4.56 -1.75 -10.32
C TYR A 97 6.07 -1.56 -10.42
N THR A 98 6.63 -0.64 -9.65
CA THR A 98 8.08 -0.39 -9.63
C THR A 98 8.83 -1.67 -9.29
N VAL A 99 8.42 -2.40 -8.24
CA VAL A 99 9.08 -3.65 -7.83
C VAL A 99 9.03 -4.72 -8.93
N GLU A 100 7.86 -4.92 -9.53
CA GLU A 100 7.70 -5.96 -10.55
C GLU A 100 8.41 -5.60 -11.87
N ALA A 101 8.41 -4.32 -12.25
CA ALA A 101 9.07 -3.84 -13.48
C ALA A 101 10.59 -3.83 -13.36
N THR A 102 11.12 -3.39 -12.21
CA THR A 102 12.57 -3.27 -11.99
C THR A 102 13.21 -4.56 -11.48
N ARG A 103 12.40 -5.51 -10.98
CA ARG A 103 12.90 -6.73 -10.32
C ARG A 103 13.86 -6.39 -9.17
N GLU A 104 13.52 -5.36 -8.41
CA GLU A 104 14.20 -4.95 -7.18
C GLU A 104 13.22 -4.27 -6.23
N LEU A 105 13.50 -4.31 -4.93
CA LEU A 105 12.82 -3.42 -3.99
C LEU A 105 13.51 -2.06 -4.04
N PRO A 106 12.85 -0.98 -4.53
CA PRO A 106 13.55 0.27 -4.77
C PRO A 106 13.87 0.99 -3.46
N THR A 107 15.03 1.62 -3.41
CA THR A 107 15.30 2.71 -2.45
C THR A 107 14.48 3.96 -2.82
N TRP A 108 14.40 4.95 -1.94
CA TRP A 108 13.64 6.18 -2.19
C TRP A 108 14.16 6.93 -3.42
N GLN A 109 15.49 7.08 -3.55
CA GLN A 109 16.10 7.72 -4.70
C GLN A 109 15.79 6.97 -5.99
N ARG A 110 15.89 5.64 -5.97
CA ARG A 110 15.59 4.78 -7.13
C ARG A 110 14.12 4.84 -7.53
N PHE A 111 13.22 4.85 -6.55
CA PHE A 111 11.79 5.01 -6.79
C PHE A 111 11.45 6.37 -7.44
N ASN A 112 12.09 7.47 -7.00
CA ASN A 112 11.85 8.78 -7.62
C ASN A 112 12.36 8.84 -9.06
N GLU A 113 13.56 8.32 -9.32
CA GLU A 113 14.09 8.20 -10.67
C GLU A 113 13.13 7.40 -11.56
N PHE A 114 12.74 6.21 -11.11
CA PHE A 114 11.81 5.37 -11.86
C PHE A 114 10.46 6.06 -12.10
N ALA A 115 9.87 6.67 -11.06
CA ALA A 115 8.61 7.39 -11.21
C ALA A 115 8.72 8.57 -12.18
N HIS A 116 9.88 9.22 -12.30
CA HIS A 116 10.13 10.29 -13.26
C HIS A 116 10.34 9.76 -14.68
N ASP A 117 11.22 8.77 -14.85
CA ASP A 117 11.75 8.34 -16.14
C ASP A 117 10.89 7.28 -16.85
N ASP A 118 10.26 6.37 -16.10
CA ASP A 118 9.40 5.35 -16.69
C ASP A 118 8.06 5.96 -17.17
N PRO A 119 7.68 5.82 -18.45
CA PRO A 119 6.48 6.45 -18.98
C PRO A 119 5.19 6.08 -18.25
N GLN A 120 5.08 4.83 -17.81
CA GLN A 120 3.89 4.32 -17.12
C GLN A 120 3.83 4.88 -15.70
N ALA A 121 4.91 4.74 -14.92
CA ALA A 121 4.98 5.28 -13.55
C ALA A 121 4.85 6.82 -13.52
N ASN A 122 5.40 7.50 -14.53
CA ASN A 122 5.27 8.94 -14.70
C ASN A 122 3.81 9.36 -14.86
N SER A 123 3.07 8.65 -15.72
CA SER A 123 1.64 8.92 -15.94
C SER A 123 0.78 8.60 -14.72
N MET A 124 1.15 7.59 -13.93
CA MET A 124 0.39 7.17 -12.75
C MET A 124 0.56 8.12 -11.56
N LEU A 125 1.77 8.67 -11.36
CA LEU A 125 2.10 9.41 -10.14
C LEU A 125 2.84 10.71 -10.38
N TRP A 126 3.97 10.67 -11.08
CA TRP A 126 4.89 11.82 -11.10
C TRP A 126 4.24 13.07 -11.68
N ARG A 127 3.71 12.97 -12.91
CA ARG A 127 3.05 14.08 -13.58
C ARG A 127 1.79 14.54 -12.82
N PRO A 128 0.85 13.66 -12.41
CA PRO A 128 -0.28 14.07 -11.57
C PRO A 128 0.13 14.80 -10.29
N ALA A 129 1.23 14.38 -9.65
CA ALA A 129 1.74 15.04 -8.46
C ALA A 129 2.28 16.45 -8.77
N GLN A 130 3.00 16.63 -9.88
CA GLN A 130 3.49 17.95 -10.31
C GLN A 130 2.34 18.89 -10.69
N GLU A 131 1.33 18.37 -11.41
CA GLU A 131 0.13 19.11 -11.78
C GLU A 131 -0.64 19.58 -10.54
N GLU A 132 -0.81 18.70 -9.55
CA GLU A 132 -1.48 19.04 -8.29
C GLU A 132 -0.68 20.08 -7.48
N VAL A 133 0.65 19.96 -7.43
CA VAL A 133 1.51 20.97 -6.80
C VAL A 133 1.31 22.33 -7.50
N GLN A 134 1.35 22.36 -8.83
CA GLN A 134 1.16 23.59 -9.60
C GLN A 134 -0.23 24.20 -9.39
N ARG A 135 -1.27 23.36 -9.39
CA ARG A 135 -2.66 23.77 -9.15
C ARG A 135 -2.81 24.42 -7.78
N VAL A 136 -2.34 23.76 -6.71
CA VAL A 136 -2.45 24.28 -5.34
C VAL A 136 -1.64 25.56 -5.15
N THR A 137 -0.43 25.64 -5.71
CA THR A 137 0.36 26.88 -5.70
C THR A 137 -0.39 28.04 -6.35
N SER A 138 -0.99 27.80 -7.52
CA SER A 138 -1.67 28.84 -8.30
C SER A 138 -3.01 29.27 -7.66
N SER A 139 -3.78 28.32 -7.12
CA SER A 139 -5.11 28.60 -6.57
C SER A 139 -5.09 29.26 -5.18
N PHE A 140 -4.07 28.98 -4.36
CA PHE A 140 -4.05 29.41 -2.95
C PHE A 140 -2.93 30.40 -2.62
N GLY A 141 -2.09 30.78 -3.58
CA GLY A 141 -0.96 31.70 -3.36
C GLY A 141 0.09 31.17 -2.38
N ILE A 142 0.10 29.86 -2.12
CA ILE A 142 1.07 29.22 -1.21
C ILE A 142 2.37 29.00 -1.97
N SER A 143 3.51 29.31 -1.34
CA SER A 143 4.83 29.07 -1.91
C SER A 143 4.96 27.64 -2.46
N ARG A 144 5.45 27.52 -3.71
CA ARG A 144 5.66 26.25 -4.40
C ARG A 144 6.49 25.27 -3.57
N THR A 145 7.50 25.77 -2.86
CA THR A 145 8.35 24.95 -1.98
C THR A 145 7.53 24.26 -0.88
N ILE A 146 6.63 25.00 -0.23
CA ILE A 146 5.77 24.45 0.85
C ILE A 146 4.82 23.38 0.31
N VAL A 147 4.22 23.62 -0.86
CA VAL A 147 3.29 22.67 -1.51
C VAL A 147 4.02 21.41 -1.96
N ARG A 148 5.20 21.56 -2.59
CA ARG A 148 6.06 20.45 -3.00
C ARG A 148 6.50 19.61 -1.79
N ASP A 149 6.88 20.26 -0.70
CA ASP A 149 7.31 19.57 0.53
C ASP A 149 6.13 18.79 1.15
N ALA A 150 4.92 19.35 1.13
CA ALA A 150 3.72 18.61 1.53
C ALA A 150 3.46 17.38 0.64
N MET A 151 3.70 17.50 -0.67
CA MET A 151 3.56 16.37 -1.60
C MET A 151 4.62 15.30 -1.33
N ARG A 152 5.88 15.71 -1.15
CA ARG A 152 6.98 14.83 -0.75
C ARG A 152 6.64 14.08 0.53
N TRP A 153 6.14 14.78 1.55
CA TRP A 153 5.73 14.16 2.80
C TRP A 153 4.67 13.08 2.57
N ARG A 154 3.70 13.36 1.71
CA ARG A 154 2.63 12.41 1.43
C ARG A 154 3.12 11.15 0.70
N VAL A 155 3.86 11.32 -0.40
CA VAL A 155 4.41 10.20 -1.18
C VAL A 155 5.44 9.42 -0.37
N GLY A 156 6.29 10.11 0.39
CA GLY A 156 7.30 9.47 1.25
C GLY A 156 6.69 8.65 2.38
N ASN A 157 5.57 9.08 2.97
CA ASN A 157 4.84 8.25 3.95
C ASN A 157 4.24 6.99 3.30
N ALA A 158 3.74 7.08 2.06
CA ALA A 158 3.25 5.92 1.34
C ALA A 158 4.38 4.92 1.04
N TYR A 159 5.54 5.41 0.62
CA TYR A 159 6.75 4.60 0.44
C TYR A 159 7.16 3.88 1.75
N TYR A 160 7.15 4.57 2.89
CA TYR A 160 7.41 3.93 4.18
C TYR A 160 6.34 2.93 4.64
N SER A 161 5.07 3.16 4.29
CA SER A 161 4.04 2.13 4.47
C SER A 161 4.36 0.90 3.65
N PHE A 162 4.62 1.04 2.35
CA PHE A 162 4.96 -0.07 1.47
C PHE A 162 6.16 -0.90 1.96
N LEU A 163 7.26 -0.27 2.38
CA LEU A 163 8.40 -1.01 2.93
C LEU A 163 8.03 -1.86 4.16
N ARG A 164 7.14 -1.37 5.02
CA ARG A 164 6.66 -2.13 6.18
C ARG A 164 5.77 -3.31 5.76
N GLU A 165 4.93 -3.13 4.76
CA GLU A 165 4.10 -4.21 4.24
C GLU A 165 4.96 -5.31 3.64
N VAL A 166 5.91 -4.95 2.78
CA VAL A 166 6.88 -5.91 2.20
C VAL A 166 7.70 -6.59 3.30
N TYR A 167 8.16 -5.85 4.32
CA TYR A 167 8.86 -6.44 5.46
C TYR A 167 8.02 -7.52 6.17
N VAL A 168 6.76 -7.22 6.51
CA VAL A 168 5.88 -8.20 7.15
C VAL A 168 5.68 -9.42 6.25
N VAL A 169 5.39 -9.21 4.96
CA VAL A 169 5.17 -10.28 3.99
C VAL A 169 6.39 -11.19 3.89
N THR A 170 7.58 -10.63 3.68
CA THR A 170 8.81 -11.41 3.55
C THR A 170 9.12 -12.24 4.80
N HIS A 171 8.94 -11.68 6.00
CA HIS A 171 9.15 -12.42 7.25
C HIS A 171 8.12 -13.52 7.49
N LEU A 172 6.83 -13.26 7.24
CA LEU A 172 5.79 -14.29 7.38
C LEU A 172 6.03 -15.45 6.40
N ARG A 173 6.44 -15.13 5.17
CA ARG A 173 6.83 -16.14 4.16
C ARG A 173 8.08 -16.91 4.57
N ALA A 174 9.10 -16.24 5.11
CA ALA A 174 10.29 -16.89 5.67
C ALA A 174 9.93 -17.81 6.85
N ALA A 175 8.84 -17.54 7.56
CA ALA A 175 8.27 -18.43 8.56
C ALA A 175 7.42 -19.58 7.96
N GLY A 176 7.43 -19.79 6.64
CA GLY A 176 6.74 -20.89 5.97
C GLY A 176 5.24 -20.70 5.78
N LEU A 177 4.71 -19.48 5.95
CA LEU A 177 3.32 -19.17 5.63
C LEU A 177 3.16 -18.85 4.14
N ASP A 178 2.07 -19.30 3.52
CA ASP A 178 1.73 -18.92 2.15
C ASP A 178 1.05 -17.55 2.10
N VAL A 179 1.80 -16.51 2.44
CA VAL A 179 1.32 -15.13 2.41
C VAL A 179 1.33 -14.60 0.99
N ARG A 180 0.21 -14.01 0.59
CA ARG A 180 -0.06 -13.45 -0.73
C ARG A 180 -0.43 -11.97 -0.63
N VAL A 181 -0.06 -11.20 -1.65
CA VAL A 181 -0.37 -9.77 -1.82
C VAL A 181 -0.72 -9.45 -3.25
N HIS A 182 -1.59 -8.46 -3.44
CA HIS A 182 -1.91 -7.95 -4.77
C HIS A 182 -2.57 -6.56 -4.67
N PRO A 183 -2.22 -5.59 -5.54
CA PRO A 183 -2.82 -4.26 -5.53
C PRO A 183 -4.36 -4.25 -5.58
N LEU A 184 -4.96 -5.18 -6.34
CA LEU A 184 -6.43 -5.32 -6.40
C LEU A 184 -7.05 -5.64 -5.03
N ALA A 185 -6.37 -6.43 -4.20
CA ALA A 185 -6.87 -6.83 -2.89
C ALA A 185 -6.95 -5.62 -1.93
N ASP A 186 -5.93 -4.77 -1.92
CA ASP A 186 -5.93 -3.51 -1.16
C ASP A 186 -6.99 -2.53 -1.73
N ALA A 187 -6.94 -2.30 -3.05
CA ALA A 187 -7.75 -1.28 -3.71
C ALA A 187 -9.26 -1.53 -3.63
N LEU A 188 -9.69 -2.79 -3.67
CA LEU A 188 -11.10 -3.15 -3.71
C LEU A 188 -11.59 -3.74 -2.39
N PHE A 189 -10.79 -4.63 -1.78
CA PHE A 189 -11.21 -5.42 -0.62
C PHE A 189 -10.58 -4.95 0.70
N ARG A 190 -9.68 -3.96 0.69
CA ARG A 190 -8.98 -3.46 1.90
C ARG A 190 -8.18 -4.55 2.60
N VAL A 191 -7.55 -5.41 1.79
CA VAL A 191 -6.70 -6.51 2.26
C VAL A 191 -5.27 -6.21 1.85
N ASP A 192 -4.41 -5.91 2.82
CA ASP A 192 -3.00 -5.61 2.55
C ASP A 192 -2.27 -6.90 2.13
N PHE A 193 -2.62 -8.02 2.77
CA PHE A 193 -2.16 -9.36 2.43
C PHE A 193 -3.11 -10.44 2.96
N TRP A 194 -2.97 -11.68 2.52
CA TRP A 194 -3.77 -12.81 3.03
C TRP A 194 -2.98 -14.11 3.12
N CYS A 195 -3.49 -15.04 3.92
CA CYS A 195 -3.01 -16.42 4.02
C CYS A 195 -4.23 -17.35 4.04
N GLY A 196 -4.42 -18.16 3.00
CA GLY A 196 -5.64 -18.95 2.84
C GLY A 196 -6.89 -18.05 2.82
N ARG A 197 -7.84 -18.30 3.75
CA ARG A 197 -9.04 -17.47 3.96
C ARG A 197 -8.94 -16.51 5.14
N THR A 198 -7.71 -16.18 5.55
CA THR A 198 -7.45 -15.13 6.54
C THR A 198 -7.03 -13.86 5.82
N ALA A 199 -7.91 -12.86 5.82
CA ALA A 199 -7.66 -11.53 5.28
C ALA A 199 -7.00 -10.65 6.34
N CYS A 200 -5.88 -10.03 5.99
CA CYS A 200 -5.07 -9.28 6.95
C CYS A 200 -4.98 -7.79 6.61
N SER A 201 -4.92 -6.97 7.67
CA SER A 201 -4.65 -5.54 7.58
C SER A 201 -3.53 -5.13 8.55
N LEU A 202 -2.64 -4.26 8.09
CA LEU A 202 -1.54 -3.65 8.84
C LEU A 202 -1.99 -2.30 9.37
N LEU A 203 -1.99 -2.16 10.69
CA LEU A 203 -2.43 -0.94 11.35
C LEU A 203 -1.29 -0.34 12.17
N VAL A 204 -0.91 0.88 11.85
CA VAL A 204 0.03 1.65 12.66
C VAL A 204 -0.78 2.39 13.71
N GLN A 205 -0.52 2.15 14.99
CA GLN A 205 -1.21 2.87 16.05
C GLN A 205 -1.11 4.38 15.83
N ASN A 206 -2.24 5.05 15.60
CA ASN A 206 -2.26 6.50 15.51
C ASN A 206 -3.50 7.03 16.22
N SER A 207 -3.27 7.71 17.35
CA SER A 207 -4.30 8.22 18.25
C SER A 207 -5.23 9.27 17.61
N LYS A 208 -4.86 9.81 16.43
CA LYS A 208 -5.71 10.74 15.65
C LYS A 208 -6.61 10.07 14.62
N PHE A 209 -6.30 8.84 14.19
CA PHE A 209 -7.00 8.22 13.06
C PHE A 209 -7.96 7.09 13.47
N HIS A 210 -7.79 6.52 14.67
CA HIS A 210 -8.60 5.37 15.11
C HIS A 210 -8.88 5.43 16.61
N LYS A 211 -9.69 6.40 17.03
CA LYS A 211 -10.29 6.34 18.37
C LYS A 211 -11.43 5.32 18.44
N ASP A 212 -12.08 5.05 17.32
CA ASP A 212 -13.13 4.06 17.17
C ASP A 212 -13.02 3.47 15.76
N ASP A 213 -13.49 2.25 15.53
CA ASP A 213 -13.57 1.53 14.24
C ASP A 213 -14.41 2.27 13.15
N GLN A 214 -14.66 3.58 13.32
CA GLN A 214 -15.39 4.51 12.45
C GLN A 214 -14.52 5.10 11.32
N GLY A 215 -13.79 4.25 10.61
CA GLY A 215 -13.23 4.67 9.32
C GLY A 215 -14.36 5.03 8.35
N ARG A 216 -14.18 6.07 7.51
CA ARG A 216 -15.15 6.51 6.48
C ARG A 216 -15.44 5.44 5.40
N LYS A 217 -14.80 4.27 5.44
CA LYS A 217 -14.87 3.22 4.41
C LYS A 217 -15.40 1.93 5.04
N ARG A 218 -16.22 1.18 4.28
CA ARG A 218 -16.69 -0.16 4.67
C ARG A 218 -15.50 -1.03 5.05
N GLN A 219 -15.63 -1.75 6.17
CA GLN A 219 -14.57 -2.63 6.64
C GLN A 219 -14.49 -3.90 5.78
N THR A 220 -13.31 -4.51 5.69
CA THR A 220 -13.09 -5.81 5.01
C THR A 220 -14.08 -6.87 5.50
N SER A 221 -14.35 -6.89 6.81
CA SER A 221 -15.32 -7.77 7.48
C SER A 221 -16.76 -7.57 6.98
N GLU A 222 -17.16 -6.33 6.71
CA GLU A 222 -18.48 -6.02 6.15
C GLU A 222 -18.58 -6.46 4.69
N LEU A 223 -17.54 -6.22 3.88
CA LEU A 223 -17.52 -6.61 2.47
C LEU A 223 -17.62 -8.13 2.28
N LEU A 224 -16.88 -8.87 3.09
CA LEU A 224 -16.80 -10.33 3.03
C LEU A 224 -17.80 -11.04 3.95
N SER A 225 -18.72 -10.30 4.57
CA SER A 225 -19.78 -10.88 5.38
C SER A 225 -20.68 -11.81 4.55
N GLY A 226 -20.95 -13.00 5.08
CA GLY A 226 -21.76 -14.02 4.38
C GLY A 226 -21.02 -14.85 3.34
N ALA A 227 -19.69 -14.75 3.24
CA ALA A 227 -18.91 -15.67 2.43
C ALA A 227 -18.99 -17.12 2.98
N THR A 228 -19.05 -18.10 2.07
CA THR A 228 -19.05 -19.53 2.43
C THR A 228 -17.91 -20.24 1.68
N PRO A 229 -16.93 -20.85 2.38
CA PRO A 229 -16.74 -20.83 3.83
C PRO A 229 -16.41 -19.41 4.36
N PRO A 230 -16.61 -19.12 5.66
CA PRO A 230 -16.35 -17.78 6.20
C PRO A 230 -14.88 -17.37 6.09
N PHE A 231 -14.63 -16.07 5.98
CA PHE A 231 -13.30 -15.49 6.12
C PHE A 231 -12.97 -15.25 7.59
N GLN A 232 -11.68 -15.35 7.92
CA GLN A 232 -11.13 -14.82 9.15
C GLN A 232 -10.47 -13.47 8.88
N PHE A 233 -10.49 -12.59 9.88
CA PHE A 233 -9.94 -11.24 9.76
C PHE A 233 -8.88 -11.03 10.83
N HIS A 234 -7.68 -10.65 10.40
CA HIS A 234 -6.56 -10.46 11.31
C HIS A 234 -5.98 -9.06 11.14
N LYS A 235 -5.93 -8.30 12.24
CA LYS A 235 -5.32 -6.97 12.29
C LYS A 235 -3.95 -7.12 12.95
N ILE A 236 -2.87 -6.88 12.22
CA ILE A 236 -1.54 -6.76 12.83
C ILE A 236 -1.34 -5.31 13.22
N GLN A 237 -1.25 -5.06 14.52
CA GLN A 237 -1.03 -3.74 15.05
C GLN A 237 0.47 -3.48 15.24
N LEU A 238 0.95 -2.42 14.59
CA LEU A 238 2.32 -1.95 14.64
C LEU A 238 2.44 -0.72 15.55
N GLU A 239 3.58 -0.60 16.20
CA GLU A 239 3.92 0.56 17.01
C GLU A 239 4.14 1.81 16.16
N LYS A 240 4.09 2.97 16.84
CA LYS A 240 4.40 4.26 16.21
C LYS A 240 5.88 4.35 15.91
N ALA A 241 6.20 5.02 14.80
CA ALA A 241 7.57 5.39 14.50
C ALA A 241 8.22 6.14 15.67
N SER A 242 9.33 5.59 16.16
CA SER A 242 10.08 6.14 17.29
C SER A 242 11.15 7.16 16.88
N LYS A 243 11.52 7.21 15.59
CA LYS A 243 12.55 8.11 15.05
C LYS A 243 12.10 8.72 13.72
N PHE A 244 12.27 10.04 13.59
CA PHE A 244 12.14 10.72 12.30
C PHE A 244 13.32 10.31 11.40
N GLY A 245 13.12 10.23 10.09
CA GLY A 245 14.20 9.83 9.17
C GLY A 245 14.30 8.35 8.85
N VAL A 246 13.73 7.47 9.70
CA VAL A 246 14.00 6.03 9.64
C VAL A 246 12.73 5.27 9.30
N VAL A 247 12.86 4.27 8.43
CA VAL A 247 11.78 3.30 8.18
C VAL A 247 11.53 2.53 9.47
N HIS A 248 10.37 2.75 10.08
CA HIS A 248 10.03 2.05 11.32
C HIS A 248 9.45 0.68 11.02
N LEU A 249 10.29 -0.34 11.06
CA LEU A 249 9.89 -1.73 10.85
C LEU A 249 9.34 -2.36 12.14
N PRO A 250 8.38 -3.29 12.04
CA PRO A 250 7.97 -4.14 13.16
C PRO A 250 9.16 -4.89 13.76
N SER A 251 9.14 -5.11 15.08
CA SER A 251 10.15 -5.94 15.73
C SER A 251 10.03 -7.41 15.31
N ALA A 252 11.13 -8.16 15.40
CA ALA A 252 11.12 -9.59 15.11
C ALA A 252 10.08 -10.36 15.96
N GLU A 253 9.89 -9.96 17.22
CA GLU A 253 8.90 -10.57 18.11
C GLU A 253 7.47 -10.28 17.65
N GLN A 254 7.17 -9.05 17.20
CA GLN A 254 5.85 -8.71 16.64
C GLN A 254 5.53 -9.57 15.42
N VAL A 255 6.49 -9.74 14.51
CA VAL A 255 6.26 -10.58 13.32
C VAL A 255 6.12 -12.05 13.69
N LYS A 256 6.88 -12.54 14.68
CA LYS A 256 6.75 -13.91 15.19
C LYS A 256 5.38 -14.17 15.82
N ILE A 257 4.88 -13.24 16.64
CA ILE A 257 3.52 -13.32 17.22
C ILE A 257 2.47 -13.36 16.11
N ALA A 258 2.59 -12.47 15.12
CA ALA A 258 1.68 -12.47 13.96
C ALA A 258 1.74 -13.80 13.19
N ALA A 259 2.94 -14.36 12.98
CA ALA A 259 3.09 -15.66 12.31
C ALA A 259 2.41 -16.79 13.10
N GLN A 260 2.55 -16.82 14.42
CA GLN A 260 1.89 -17.80 15.28
C GLN A 260 0.37 -17.69 15.22
N GLN A 261 -0.17 -16.47 15.25
CA GLN A 261 -1.60 -16.21 15.15
C GLN A 261 -2.15 -16.62 13.77
N LEU A 262 -1.42 -16.36 12.69
CA LEU A 262 -1.82 -16.77 11.35
C LEU A 262 -1.76 -18.30 11.15
N ARG A 263 -0.83 -19.00 11.80
CA ARG A 263 -0.82 -20.48 11.77
C ARG A 263 -2.01 -21.08 12.48
N ALA A 264 -2.38 -20.52 13.64
CA ALA A 264 -3.52 -21.01 14.42
C ALA A 264 -4.86 -20.83 13.71
N THR A 265 -4.93 -19.92 12.75
CA THR A 265 -6.15 -19.60 11.97
C THR A 265 -6.22 -20.34 10.63
N ALA A 266 -5.09 -20.86 10.14
CA ALA A 266 -5.00 -21.60 8.89
C ALA A 266 -5.32 -23.11 9.02
N LEU A 267 -5.43 -23.61 10.26
CA LEU A 267 -5.88 -24.97 10.62
C LEU A 267 -7.40 -24.99 10.83
#